data_AF-A0A433CWH2-F1
#
_entry.id   AF-A0A433CWH2-F1
#
_cell.length_a   1.000
_cell.length_b   1.000
_cell.length_c   1.000
_cell.angle_alpha   90.00
_cell.angle_beta   90.00
_cell.angle_gamma   90.00
#
_symmetry.space_group_name_H-M   'P 1'
#
loop_
_entity.id
_entity.type
_entity.pdbx_description
1 polymer ?
#
loop_
_entity_poly.entity_id
_entity_poly.type
_entity_poly.pdbx_seq_one_letter_code
_entity_poly.pdbx_strand_id
1 'polypeptide(L)'
;MAEEPRSDDSDLSKAEAIELWILVEGEKTPDLYEFRSEKESPTLVDLRRHLIANHADFNGANLKSTDLEFFRFDDRVKPIRLKTPVQTVLDFTNDEAPLVIRYPLSTSFIVLNLKFQNAQTQITLTHSTGTWNTLLDKTRERFNDLPEEDEIYFLDQETKKIIIEDEVTFNRLLSETAPNNDQIVINLVARIKG
;
A
#
# COMPACT_ATOMS: atom_id res chain seq x y z
N MET A 1 -1.16 -57.71 5.07
CA MET A 1 -1.76 -56.41 4.70
C MET A 1 -1.56 -55.51 5.91
N ALA A 2 -0.47 -54.74 5.91
CA ALA A 2 -0.18 -53.80 6.98
C ALA A 2 -0.49 -52.41 6.42
N GLU A 3 -1.42 -51.71 7.07
CA GLU A 3 -1.71 -50.32 6.76
C GLU A 3 -0.53 -49.45 7.22
N GLU A 4 0.09 -48.76 6.27
CA GLU A 4 1.06 -47.70 6.58
C GLU A 4 0.31 -46.49 7.15
N PRO A 5 0.81 -45.85 8.23
CA PRO A 5 0.24 -44.60 8.70
C PRO A 5 0.64 -43.48 7.72
N ARG A 6 -0.36 -42.78 7.18
CA ARG A 6 -0.17 -41.50 6.48
C ARG A 6 0.33 -40.47 7.49
N SER A 7 1.59 -40.07 7.37
CA SER A 7 2.14 -38.89 8.02
C SER A 7 1.86 -37.66 7.16
N ASP A 8 0.67 -37.09 7.30
CA ASP A 8 0.39 -35.70 6.86
C ASP A 8 0.69 -34.74 8.03
N ASP A 9 1.89 -34.84 8.61
CA ASP A 9 2.45 -33.77 9.45
C ASP A 9 3.28 -32.88 8.51
N SER A 10 2.77 -31.68 8.21
CA SER A 10 3.44 -30.72 7.32
C SER A 10 4.86 -30.44 7.79
N ASP A 11 5.84 -30.66 6.91
CA ASP A 11 7.28 -30.62 7.19
C ASP A 11 7.84 -29.18 7.27
N LEU A 12 7.00 -28.20 7.64
CA LEU A 12 7.38 -26.79 7.87
C LEU A 12 8.46 -26.63 8.95
N SER A 13 8.62 -27.62 9.84
CA SER A 13 9.69 -27.65 10.85
C SER A 13 11.10 -27.76 10.26
N LYS A 14 11.25 -28.19 9.00
CA LYS A 14 12.53 -28.26 8.27
C LYS A 14 12.72 -27.14 7.24
N ALA A 15 11.70 -26.32 7.00
CA ALA A 15 11.83 -25.19 6.09
C ALA A 15 12.74 -24.11 6.70
N GLU A 16 13.73 -23.67 5.93
CA GLU A 16 14.60 -22.56 6.32
C GLU A 16 13.76 -21.29 6.49
N ALA A 17 14.01 -20.58 7.58
CA ALA A 17 13.34 -19.32 7.87
C ALA A 17 13.99 -18.20 7.07
N ILE A 18 13.17 -17.44 6.37
CA ILE A 18 13.58 -16.24 5.65
C ILE A 18 13.12 -15.04 6.48
N GLU A 19 14.06 -14.23 6.94
CA GLU A 19 13.76 -12.99 7.67
C GLU A 19 13.75 -11.81 6.69
N LEU A 20 12.69 -11.00 6.72
CA LEU A 20 12.56 -9.81 5.88
C LEU A 20 12.00 -8.63 6.66
N TRP A 21 12.54 -7.45 6.43
CA TRP A 21 11.98 -6.20 6.96
C TRP A 21 10.77 -5.80 6.14
N ILE A 22 9.60 -5.71 6.78
CA ILE A 22 8.35 -5.29 6.15
C ILE A 22 7.83 -4.00 6.80
N LEU A 23 7.21 -3.15 6.00
CA LEU A 23 6.48 -1.98 6.46
C LEU A 23 5.07 -2.04 5.88
N VAL A 24 4.07 -2.23 6.74
CA VAL A 24 2.69 -2.03 6.34
C VAL A 24 2.49 -0.53 6.12
N GLU A 25 2.07 -0.14 4.91
CA GLU A 25 1.94 1.27 4.57
C GLU A 25 0.89 1.94 5.49
N GLY A 26 1.23 3.12 6.02
CA GLY A 26 0.47 3.81 7.07
C GLY A 26 1.01 3.57 8.49
N GLU A 27 1.78 2.50 8.71
CA GLU A 27 2.45 2.25 9.99
C GLU A 27 3.73 3.07 10.14
N LYS A 28 4.15 3.29 11.40
CA LYS A 28 5.28 4.18 11.72
C LYS A 28 6.64 3.54 11.57
N THR A 29 6.74 2.23 11.80
CA THR A 29 8.01 1.51 11.88
C THR A 29 7.92 0.19 11.16
N PRO A 30 9.00 -0.26 10.49
CA PRO A 30 9.05 -1.60 9.94
C PRO A 30 9.25 -2.64 11.04
N ASP A 31 8.81 -3.85 10.75
CA ASP A 31 8.99 -5.03 11.58
C ASP A 31 9.80 -6.09 10.84
N LEU A 32 10.62 -6.83 11.59
CA LEU A 32 11.31 -8.00 11.07
C LEU A 32 10.32 -9.18 11.06
N TYR A 33 10.02 -9.70 9.88
CA TYR A 33 9.05 -10.77 9.68
C TYR A 33 9.74 -12.08 9.31
N GLU A 34 9.42 -13.14 10.05
CA GLU A 34 9.88 -14.49 9.77
C GLU A 34 8.90 -15.19 8.82
N PHE A 35 9.38 -15.54 7.62
CA PHE A 35 8.62 -16.26 6.61
C PHE A 35 9.20 -17.66 6.40
N ARG A 36 8.36 -18.69 6.52
CA ARG A 36 8.72 -20.08 6.24
C ARG A 36 7.96 -20.62 5.04
N SER A 37 8.67 -21.31 4.15
CA SER A 37 8.11 -21.94 2.97
C SER A 37 8.80 -23.26 2.66
N GLU A 38 8.02 -24.27 2.28
CA GLU A 38 8.52 -25.57 1.82
C GLU A 38 9.14 -25.51 0.41
N LYS A 39 8.88 -24.43 -0.34
CA LYS A 39 9.47 -24.22 -1.66
C LYS A 39 10.91 -23.76 -1.56
N GLU A 40 11.78 -24.36 -2.37
CA GLU A 40 13.19 -23.97 -2.52
C GLU A 40 13.36 -22.51 -2.98
N SER A 41 12.45 -22.02 -3.82
CA SER A 41 12.45 -20.61 -4.27
C SER A 41 11.04 -20.02 -4.13
N PRO A 42 10.67 -19.55 -2.92
CA PRO A 42 9.37 -18.94 -2.72
C PRO A 42 9.31 -17.58 -3.42
N THR A 43 8.11 -17.22 -3.87
CA THR A 43 7.85 -15.95 -4.56
C THR A 43 7.04 -15.01 -3.67
N LEU A 44 6.91 -13.75 -4.10
CA LEU A 44 6.00 -12.79 -3.45
C LEU A 44 4.53 -13.26 -3.44
N VAL A 45 4.12 -14.15 -4.36
CA VAL A 45 2.79 -14.81 -4.26
C VAL A 45 2.70 -15.66 -2.98
N ASP A 46 3.77 -16.38 -2.63
CA ASP A 46 3.82 -17.26 -1.48
C ASP A 46 3.88 -16.45 -0.19
N LEU A 47 4.75 -15.44 -0.14
CA LEU A 47 4.83 -14.48 0.96
C LEU A 47 3.47 -13.80 1.20
N ARG A 48 2.79 -13.34 0.14
CA ARG A 48 1.47 -12.72 0.26
C ARG A 48 0.44 -13.61 0.94
N ARG A 49 0.35 -14.87 0.52
CA ARG A 49 -0.59 -15.83 1.13
C ARG A 49 -0.25 -16.06 2.59
N HIS A 50 1.04 -16.16 2.90
CA HIS A 50 1.51 -16.36 4.25
C HIS A 50 1.21 -15.15 5.15
N LEU A 51 1.46 -13.92 4.68
CA LEU A 51 1.15 -12.68 5.39
C LEU A 51 -0.35 -12.57 5.69
N ILE A 52 -1.22 -12.77 4.69
CA ILE A 52 -2.68 -12.70 4.89
C ILE A 52 -3.16 -13.72 5.94
N ALA A 53 -2.54 -14.90 5.98
CA ALA A 53 -2.94 -15.96 6.90
C ALA A 53 -2.39 -15.80 8.33
N ASN A 54 -1.26 -15.10 8.51
CA ASN A 54 -0.49 -15.14 9.77
C ASN A 54 -0.15 -13.78 10.37
N HIS A 55 -0.15 -12.69 9.60
CA HIS A 55 0.27 -11.37 10.09
C HIS A 55 -0.86 -10.69 10.89
N ALA A 56 -0.53 -10.12 12.04
CA ALA A 56 -1.50 -9.52 12.97
C ALA A 56 -2.31 -8.38 12.33
N ASP A 57 -1.67 -7.49 11.57
CA ASP A 57 -2.33 -6.35 10.92
C ASP A 57 -3.37 -6.75 9.87
N PHE A 58 -3.28 -7.97 9.34
CA PHE A 58 -4.24 -8.49 8.37
C PHE A 58 -5.31 -9.39 9.01
N ASN A 59 -5.17 -9.71 10.30
CA ASN A 59 -6.18 -10.47 11.03
C ASN A 59 -7.44 -9.63 11.22
N GLY A 60 -8.56 -10.09 10.66
CA GLY A 60 -9.85 -9.39 10.73
C GLY A 60 -10.05 -8.34 9.63
N ALA A 61 -9.01 -7.99 8.87
CA ALA A 61 -9.18 -7.34 7.59
C ALA A 61 -9.76 -8.37 6.62
N ASN A 62 -10.92 -8.09 6.00
CA ASN A 62 -11.59 -9.00 5.06
C ASN A 62 -10.86 -9.02 3.70
N LEU A 63 -9.55 -9.32 3.72
CA LEU A 63 -8.64 -9.29 2.59
C LEU A 63 -8.73 -10.60 1.81
N LYS A 64 -8.84 -10.48 0.49
CA LYS A 64 -8.70 -11.59 -0.44
C LYS A 64 -7.22 -11.89 -0.65
N SER A 65 -6.92 -13.10 -1.12
CA SER A 65 -5.57 -13.54 -1.48
C SER A 65 -4.85 -12.68 -2.53
N THR A 66 -5.56 -11.73 -3.14
CA THR A 66 -5.09 -10.82 -4.19
C THR A 66 -4.80 -9.41 -3.70
N ASP A 67 -5.14 -9.09 -2.45
CA ASP A 67 -5.33 -7.70 -2.04
C ASP A 67 -4.04 -7.02 -1.57
N LEU A 68 -3.00 -7.80 -1.22
CA LEU A 68 -1.70 -7.21 -0.91
C LEU A 68 -0.88 -6.98 -2.19
N GLU A 69 -0.30 -5.79 -2.25
CA GLU A 69 0.71 -5.37 -3.21
C GLU A 69 2.02 -5.04 -2.46
N PHE A 70 3.15 -5.26 -3.12
CA PHE A 70 4.47 -5.03 -2.56
C PHE A 70 5.18 -3.93 -3.33
N PHE A 71 5.89 -3.06 -2.62
CA PHE A 71 6.61 -1.93 -3.18
C PHE A 71 8.00 -1.86 -2.58
N ARG A 72 8.92 -1.22 -3.31
CA ARG A 72 10.21 -0.85 -2.71
C ARG A 72 9.99 0.37 -1.82
N PHE A 73 10.86 0.54 -0.83
CA PHE A 73 10.79 1.73 0.03
C PHE A 73 10.95 3.04 -0.75
N ASP A 74 11.85 3.03 -1.74
CA ASP A 74 12.21 4.15 -2.62
C ASP A 74 11.31 4.32 -3.86
N ASP A 75 10.50 3.30 -4.21
CA ASP A 75 9.52 3.34 -5.30
C ASP A 75 8.19 2.74 -4.85
N ARG A 76 7.29 3.62 -4.39
CA ARG A 76 5.93 3.29 -3.93
C ARG A 76 4.85 3.47 -4.99
N VAL A 77 5.26 3.69 -6.23
CA VAL A 77 4.36 3.87 -7.39
C VAL A 77 4.25 2.58 -8.17
N LYS A 78 5.38 1.88 -8.36
CA LYS A 78 5.41 0.65 -9.18
C LYS A 78 5.45 -0.59 -8.30
N PRO A 79 4.36 -1.39 -8.27
CA PRO A 79 4.36 -2.61 -7.49
C PRO A 79 5.38 -3.61 -8.03
N ILE A 80 6.05 -4.30 -7.11
CA ILE A 80 6.95 -5.40 -7.43
C ILE A 80 6.12 -6.56 -7.97
N ARG A 81 6.59 -7.18 -9.06
CA ARG A 81 5.91 -8.31 -9.69
C ARG A 81 5.82 -9.47 -8.71
N LEU A 82 4.62 -10.04 -8.55
CA LEU A 82 4.39 -11.12 -7.59
C LEU A 82 5.19 -12.40 -7.86
N LYS A 83 5.62 -12.63 -9.11
CA LYS A 83 6.48 -13.78 -9.47
C LYS A 83 7.95 -13.58 -9.09
N THR A 84 8.33 -12.42 -8.56
CA THR A 84 9.68 -12.17 -8.07
C THR A 84 9.99 -13.12 -6.89
N PRO A 85 11.13 -13.82 -6.91
CA PRO A 85 11.59 -14.61 -5.77
C PRO A 85 11.79 -13.75 -4.53
N VAL A 86 11.44 -14.25 -3.35
CA VAL A 86 11.66 -13.54 -2.07
C VAL A 86 13.14 -13.24 -1.86
N GLN A 87 14.03 -14.13 -2.30
CA GLN A 87 15.48 -13.91 -2.20
C GLN A 87 15.94 -12.64 -2.94
N THR A 88 15.36 -12.33 -4.10
CA THR A 88 15.66 -11.10 -4.84
C THR A 88 15.20 -9.86 -4.08
N VAL A 89 14.17 -9.98 -3.25
CA VAL A 89 13.69 -8.88 -2.40
C VAL A 89 14.68 -8.57 -1.29
N LEU A 90 15.28 -9.60 -0.69
CA LEU A 90 16.31 -9.44 0.33
C LEU A 90 17.52 -8.63 -0.14
N ASP A 91 17.84 -8.66 -1.44
CA ASP A 91 18.97 -7.92 -2.01
C ASP A 91 18.79 -6.38 -1.91
N PHE A 92 17.58 -5.90 -1.66
CA PHE A 92 17.27 -4.46 -1.58
C PHE A 92 16.42 -4.05 -0.39
N THR A 93 16.23 -4.92 0.61
CA THR A 93 15.46 -4.59 1.83
C THR A 93 16.32 -4.65 3.09
N ASN A 94 16.16 -3.67 3.96
CA ASN A 94 16.74 -3.63 5.31
C ASN A 94 15.81 -2.84 6.25
N ASP A 95 16.26 -2.59 7.48
CA ASP A 95 15.53 -1.85 8.51
C ASP A 95 15.25 -0.39 8.13
N GLU A 96 16.13 0.25 7.35
CA GLU A 96 15.95 1.62 6.85
C GLU A 96 15.15 1.68 5.53
N ALA A 97 15.17 0.61 4.74
CA ALA A 97 14.51 0.47 3.44
C ALA A 97 13.70 -0.84 3.38
N PRO A 98 12.61 -0.97 4.15
CA PRO A 98 11.81 -2.19 4.23
C PRO A 98 11.01 -2.48 2.95
N LEU A 99 10.54 -3.72 2.81
CA LEU A 99 9.52 -4.09 1.84
C LEU A 99 8.18 -3.44 2.23
N VAL A 100 7.67 -2.52 1.41
CA VAL A 100 6.42 -1.83 1.72
C VAL A 100 5.23 -2.67 1.25
N ILE A 101 4.24 -2.88 2.12
CA ILE A 101 3.03 -3.63 1.85
C ILE A 101 1.84 -2.67 1.83
N ARG A 102 1.12 -2.65 0.70
CA ARG A 102 -0.12 -1.87 0.52
C ARG A 102 -1.31 -2.81 0.43
N TYR A 103 -2.44 -2.39 1.00
CA TYR A 103 -3.70 -3.13 0.90
C TYR A 103 -4.90 -2.19 0.73
N PRO A 104 -6.00 -2.64 0.09
CA PRO A 104 -7.22 -1.85 -0.06
C PRO A 104 -7.93 -1.67 1.28
N LEU A 105 -8.36 -0.43 1.55
CA LEU A 105 -9.19 -0.09 2.71
C LEU A 105 -10.69 -0.24 2.39
N SER A 106 -11.06 -0.16 1.11
CA SER A 106 -12.41 -0.45 0.63
C SER A 106 -12.40 -0.82 -0.86
N THR A 107 -13.54 -1.27 -1.38
CA THR A 107 -13.72 -1.46 -2.83
C THR A 107 -14.06 -0.17 -3.57
N SER A 108 -14.21 0.95 -2.87
CA SER A 108 -14.57 2.23 -3.47
C SER A 108 -13.39 2.85 -4.22
N PHE A 109 -13.71 3.57 -5.29
CA PHE A 109 -12.77 4.43 -5.99
C PHE A 109 -12.88 5.85 -5.46
N ILE A 110 -11.76 6.57 -5.44
CA ILE A 110 -11.71 7.97 -5.05
C ILE A 110 -11.48 8.79 -6.31
N VAL A 111 -12.43 9.63 -6.67
CA VAL A 111 -12.35 10.53 -7.82
C VAL A 111 -11.99 11.92 -7.31
N LEU A 112 -10.82 12.40 -7.70
CA LEU A 112 -10.25 13.66 -7.24
C LEU A 112 -10.23 14.67 -8.39
N ASN A 113 -11.01 15.73 -8.24
CA ASN A 113 -10.94 16.90 -9.11
C ASN A 113 -9.90 17.85 -8.54
N LEU A 114 -8.71 17.84 -9.14
CA LEU A 114 -7.59 18.63 -8.68
C LEU A 114 -7.51 19.94 -9.45
N LYS A 115 -7.28 21.03 -8.73
CA LYS A 115 -6.98 22.34 -9.29
C LYS A 115 -5.63 22.83 -8.80
N PHE A 116 -4.79 23.30 -9.71
CA PHE A 116 -3.57 24.02 -9.39
C PHE A 116 -3.47 25.25 -10.29
N GLN A 117 -3.31 26.42 -9.68
CA GLN A 117 -3.34 27.71 -10.38
C GLN A 117 -4.57 27.81 -11.34
N ASN A 118 -4.32 27.92 -12.65
CA ASN A 118 -5.34 28.03 -13.70
C ASN A 118 -5.64 26.69 -14.39
N ALA A 119 -4.99 25.60 -13.99
CA ALA A 119 -5.17 24.26 -14.53
C ALA A 119 -6.08 23.41 -13.63
N GLN A 120 -6.83 22.51 -14.26
CA GLN A 120 -7.66 21.53 -13.57
C GLN A 120 -7.51 20.17 -14.25
N THR A 121 -7.53 19.12 -13.44
CA THR A 121 -7.48 17.74 -13.91
C THR A 121 -8.32 16.84 -13.01
N GLN A 122 -8.59 15.63 -13.49
CA GLN A 122 -9.25 14.60 -12.70
C GLN A 122 -8.33 13.39 -12.63
N ILE A 123 -8.17 12.85 -11.42
CA ILE A 123 -7.51 11.55 -11.21
C ILE A 123 -8.44 10.61 -10.45
N THR A 124 -8.26 9.32 -10.67
CA THR A 124 -8.99 8.27 -9.96
C THR A 124 -7.98 7.40 -9.25
N LEU A 125 -8.20 7.17 -7.95
CA LEU A 125 -7.37 6.37 -7.08
C LEU A 125 -8.18 5.22 -6.48
N THR A 126 -7.51 4.10 -6.21
CA THR A 126 -8.06 3.06 -5.33
C THR A 126 -8.02 3.55 -3.88
N HIS A 127 -9.01 3.21 -3.06
CA HIS A 127 -8.96 3.47 -1.62
C HIS A 127 -8.13 2.39 -0.91
N SER A 128 -6.90 2.75 -0.52
CA SER A 128 -5.86 1.87 0.01
C SER A 128 -4.99 2.62 1.02
N THR A 129 -4.15 1.89 1.75
CA THR A 129 -3.18 2.49 2.67
C THR A 129 -2.10 3.35 2.00
N GLY A 130 -1.99 3.35 0.67
CA GLY A 130 -1.07 4.24 -0.06
C GLY A 130 -1.76 5.29 -0.92
N THR A 131 -3.07 5.51 -0.72
CA THR A 131 -3.82 6.50 -1.51
C THR A 131 -3.23 7.90 -1.38
N TRP A 132 -2.79 8.29 -0.18
CA TRP A 132 -2.16 9.59 0.06
C TRP A 132 -0.88 9.79 -0.76
N ASN A 133 0.05 8.83 -0.70
CA ASN A 133 1.28 8.89 -1.49
C ASN A 133 0.97 8.93 -2.99
N THR A 134 0.03 8.09 -3.44
CA THR A 134 -0.41 8.05 -4.84
C THR A 134 -1.04 9.38 -5.28
N LEU A 135 -1.77 10.08 -4.41
CA LEU A 135 -2.32 11.40 -4.67
C LEU A 135 -1.20 12.42 -4.91
N LEU A 136 -0.20 12.46 -4.03
CA LEU A 136 0.94 13.38 -4.17
C LEU A 136 1.68 13.15 -5.50
N ASP A 137 2.01 11.91 -5.81
CA ASP A 137 2.75 11.55 -7.02
C ASP A 137 1.96 11.88 -8.28
N LYS A 138 0.68 11.47 -8.36
CA LYS A 138 -0.16 11.79 -9.51
C LYS A 138 -0.45 13.28 -9.65
N THR A 139 -0.44 14.04 -8.56
CA THR A 139 -0.60 15.49 -8.65
C THR A 139 0.61 16.10 -9.35
N ARG A 140 1.83 15.69 -8.99
CA ARG A 140 3.06 16.14 -9.66
C ARG A 140 3.12 15.71 -11.13
N GLU A 141 2.75 14.47 -11.44
CA GLU A 141 2.67 13.98 -12.83
C GLU A 141 1.72 14.81 -13.72
N ARG A 142 0.67 15.39 -13.14
CA ARG A 142 -0.36 16.12 -13.89
C ARG A 142 -0.12 17.61 -13.98
N PHE A 143 0.63 18.19 -13.03
CA PHE A 143 0.96 19.61 -13.01
C PHE A 143 2.47 19.79 -13.08
N ASN A 144 2.99 19.91 -14.31
CA ASN A 144 4.43 20.09 -14.58
C ASN A 144 5.03 21.33 -13.90
N ASP A 145 4.19 22.29 -13.51
CA ASP A 145 4.60 23.52 -12.82
C ASP A 145 4.81 23.33 -11.31
N LEU A 146 4.61 22.12 -10.78
CA LEU A 146 4.96 21.75 -9.39
C LEU A 146 6.39 21.21 -9.36
N PRO A 147 7.34 21.91 -8.71
CA PRO A 147 8.68 21.38 -8.49
C PRO A 147 8.65 20.08 -7.67
N GLU A 148 9.56 19.14 -7.96
CA GLU A 148 9.64 17.87 -7.23
C GLU A 148 9.95 18.07 -5.74
N GLU A 149 10.79 19.05 -5.43
CA GLU A 149 11.27 19.33 -4.06
C GLU A 149 10.26 20.13 -3.22
N ASP A 150 9.25 20.72 -3.84
CA ASP A 150 8.25 21.51 -3.13
C ASP A 150 7.29 20.59 -2.38
N GLU A 151 7.11 20.88 -1.09
CA GLU A 151 6.06 20.27 -0.30
C GLU A 151 4.70 20.81 -0.77
N ILE A 152 3.82 19.91 -1.20
CA ILE A 152 2.46 20.26 -1.59
C ILE A 152 1.46 19.89 -0.49
N TYR A 153 0.42 20.71 -0.37
CA TYR A 153 -0.76 20.41 0.46
C TYR A 153 -2.02 20.69 -0.34
N PHE A 154 -3.15 20.21 0.17
CA PHE A 154 -4.44 20.39 -0.48
C PHE A 154 -5.40 21.19 0.39
N LEU A 155 -6.27 21.95 -0.27
CA LEU A 155 -7.44 22.56 0.33
C LEU A 155 -8.68 21.93 -0.26
N ASP A 156 -9.67 21.60 0.57
CA ASP A 156 -11.00 21.26 0.07
C ASP A 156 -11.60 22.46 -0.69
N GLN A 157 -12.08 22.26 -1.92
CA GLN A 157 -12.66 23.33 -2.73
C GLN A 157 -14.00 23.82 -2.19
N GLU A 158 -14.78 22.94 -1.56
CA GLU A 158 -16.14 23.26 -1.13
C GLU A 158 -16.12 24.19 0.08
N THR A 159 -15.36 23.81 1.11
CA THR A 159 -15.26 24.60 2.33
C THR A 159 -14.13 25.61 2.31
N LYS A 160 -13.03 25.33 1.57
CA LYS A 160 -11.74 26.05 1.61
C LYS A 160 -11.15 26.21 3.02
N LYS A 161 -11.67 25.47 4.00
CA LYS A 161 -11.30 25.56 5.41
C LYS A 161 -10.46 24.37 5.87
N ILE A 162 -10.64 23.22 5.22
CA ILE A 162 -9.89 22.02 5.54
C ILE A 162 -8.56 22.07 4.79
N ILE A 163 -7.49 22.21 5.56
CA ILE A 163 -6.10 22.05 5.10
C ILE A 163 -5.76 20.57 5.25
N ILE A 164 -5.29 19.96 4.16
CA ILE A 164 -4.97 18.54 4.08
C ILE A 164 -3.47 18.45 3.76
N GLU A 165 -2.67 18.25 4.79
CA GLU A 165 -1.21 18.20 4.73
C GLU A 165 -0.63 16.81 5.01
N ASP A 166 -1.47 15.89 5.48
CA ASP A 166 -1.08 14.54 5.86
C ASP A 166 -2.16 13.51 5.52
N GLU A 167 -1.75 12.24 5.53
CA GLU A 167 -2.61 11.09 5.27
C GLU A 167 -3.76 10.98 6.28
N VAL A 168 -3.54 11.32 7.55
CA VAL A 168 -4.56 11.22 8.61
C VAL A 168 -5.73 12.14 8.30
N THR A 169 -5.44 13.38 7.93
CA THR A 169 -6.45 14.39 7.59
C THR A 169 -7.16 14.02 6.29
N PHE A 170 -6.43 13.48 5.33
CA PHE A 170 -7.03 12.99 4.08
C PHE A 170 -7.99 11.81 4.34
N ASN A 171 -7.57 10.81 5.11
CA ASN A 171 -8.41 9.66 5.45
C ASN A 171 -9.65 10.05 6.27
N ARG A 172 -9.54 11.06 7.13
CA ARG A 172 -10.71 11.65 7.80
C ARG A 172 -11.68 12.30 6.80
N LEU A 173 -11.17 13.04 5.82
CA LEU A 173 -12.02 13.61 4.78
C LEU A 173 -12.74 12.50 3.98
N LEU A 174 -12.03 11.42 3.63
CA LEU A 174 -12.62 10.27 2.94
C LEU A 174 -13.76 9.63 3.74
N SER A 175 -13.59 9.48 5.06
CA SER A 175 -14.59 8.81 5.91
C SER A 175 -15.83 9.67 6.19
N GLU A 176 -15.69 11.00 6.18
CA GLU A 176 -16.79 11.94 6.34
C GLU A 176 -17.55 12.20 5.02
N THR A 177 -16.95 11.90 3.88
CA THR A 177 -17.56 12.10 2.56
C THR A 177 -18.50 10.96 2.21
N ALA A 178 -19.78 11.27 2.00
CA ALA A 178 -20.76 10.28 1.58
C ALA A 178 -20.42 9.72 0.19
N PRO A 179 -20.33 8.39 0.02
CA PRO A 179 -20.06 7.81 -1.29
C PRO A 179 -21.25 8.02 -2.23
N ASN A 180 -20.95 8.34 -3.49
CA ASN A 180 -21.87 8.31 -4.60
C ASN A 180 -21.71 6.97 -5.32
N ASN A 181 -22.58 6.00 -5.01
CA ASN A 181 -22.42 4.59 -5.37
C ASN A 181 -21.11 4.00 -4.81
N ASP A 182 -20.22 3.55 -5.68
CA ASP A 182 -18.89 3.00 -5.38
C ASP A 182 -17.78 4.07 -5.44
N GLN A 183 -18.13 5.35 -5.55
CA GLN A 183 -17.18 6.44 -5.73
C GLN A 183 -17.26 7.47 -4.60
N ILE A 184 -16.09 7.88 -4.11
CA ILE A 184 -15.93 9.03 -3.22
C ILE A 184 -15.39 10.18 -4.09
N VAL A 185 -16.20 11.22 -4.31
CA VAL A 185 -15.81 12.35 -5.17
C VAL A 185 -15.37 13.52 -4.29
N ILE A 186 -14.15 14.01 -4.51
CA ILE A 186 -13.56 15.10 -3.72
C ILE A 186 -12.96 16.14 -4.65
N ASN A 187 -13.19 17.40 -4.32
CA ASN A 187 -12.68 18.55 -5.06
C ASN A 187 -11.54 19.20 -4.27
N LEU A 188 -10.30 19.14 -4.77
CA LEU A 188 -9.13 19.64 -4.06
C LEU A 188 -8.43 20.76 -4.83
N VAL A 189 -7.83 21.70 -4.10
CA VAL A 189 -6.89 22.68 -4.64
C VAL A 189 -5.50 22.38 -4.12
N ALA A 190 -4.58 22.05 -5.02
CA ALA A 190 -3.18 21.90 -4.67
C ALA A 190 -2.55 23.28 -4.41
N ARG A 191 -1.62 23.30 -3.45
CA ARG A 191 -0.84 24.45 -3.02
C ARG A 191 0.59 24.01 -2.72
N ILE A 192 1.54 24.90 -2.93
CA ILE A 192 2.93 24.74 -2.51
C ILE A 192 3.05 25.34 -1.11
N LYS A 193 3.73 24.65 -0.19
CA LYS A 193 4.16 25.24 1.09
C LYS A 193 5.31 26.21 0.80
N GLY A 194 5.12 27.48 1.20
CA GLY A 194 6.12 28.52 1.05
C GLY A 194 7.09 28.61 2.23
#